data_AF-A0A8B8DUX8-F1
#
_entry.id   AF-A0A8B8DUX8-F1
#
_cell.length_a   1.000
_cell.length_b   1.000
_cell.length_c   1.000
_cell.angle_alpha   90.00
_cell.angle_beta   90.00
_cell.angle_gamma   90.00
#
_symmetry.space_group_name_H-M   'P 1'
#
loop_
_entity.id
_entity.type
_entity.pdbx_description
1 polymer ?
#
loop_
_entity_poly.entity_id
_entity_poly.type
_entity_poly.pdbx_seq_one_letter_code
_entity_poly.pdbx_strand_id
1 'polypeptide(L)'
;MDEDTEIAVIGMGCMVPGAENLGEFWKVLVNGEDHVQDIPLERFNVKAFYDSDPDNPYKTNVKKAGLVKRFDEWDNKFFGISDKEAELIDPQQHFVLESIHMALEDAGISEEKLFGSNTGVYIGALSSDWSSVLQSSRAKSTNTTVTGIDLSIASARVAYFYNLLGPAITINTACSSSMVAIHTASQALKKGEISMAIVGGVNFLFYPDIFIQLSTARFTSPKGKCHAFSENADGYARGEGCGIVILKRLSEAVRDKNKIWGTVFTGLNQDGHMSSPITSPSSEQQLKLLEMVFAKCKAQPHQIQYIEAHGTGTPVGDFTEATSLGTFFRKHAPNEILIGSVKTNIGHLEAGAGVVALIKVLLMMKNEELVPSLHAEPLNSKIPFSDLKLKVCLENSTWLQNDHGSRIASINCFGFGGTNAHAVISDYQAEKKQNTGCPDGLHLCLQLQTYVILSAKDMKALHSTAKHMMDFIKENVVSLSDLASTSVHFTGIEKFLLLMN
;
A
#
# COMPACT_ATOMS: atom_id res chain seq x y z
N MET A 1 26.57 -9.36 5.08
CA MET A 1 25.22 -9.87 5.41
C MET A 1 24.78 -10.76 4.27
N ASP A 2 24.43 -12.01 4.58
CA ASP A 2 23.94 -12.99 3.61
C ASP A 2 22.78 -12.43 2.77
N GLU A 3 22.74 -12.74 1.48
CA GLU A 3 21.59 -12.46 0.60
C GLU A 3 20.27 -13.03 1.16
N ASP A 4 20.36 -14.05 2.02
CA ASP A 4 19.24 -14.71 2.68
C ASP A 4 18.51 -13.83 3.72
N THR A 5 18.97 -12.61 3.95
CA THR A 5 18.38 -11.66 4.91
C THR A 5 17.57 -10.54 4.27
N GLU A 6 17.60 -10.40 2.94
CA GLU A 6 16.83 -9.39 2.19
C GLU A 6 15.48 -9.94 1.75
N ILE A 7 14.46 -9.06 1.77
CA ILE A 7 13.10 -9.41 1.38
C ILE A 7 12.77 -8.67 0.09
N ALA A 8 12.39 -9.42 -0.94
CA ALA A 8 11.93 -8.90 -2.22
C ALA A 8 10.41 -8.69 -2.19
N VAL A 9 9.97 -7.60 -2.80
CA VAL A 9 8.57 -7.39 -3.18
C VAL A 9 8.39 -7.93 -4.60
N ILE A 10 7.61 -9.01 -4.74
CA ILE A 10 7.48 -9.72 -6.02
C ILE A 10 6.16 -9.49 -6.75
N GLY A 11 5.16 -8.90 -6.06
CA GLY A 11 3.91 -8.46 -6.66
C GLY A 11 3.22 -7.41 -5.81
N MET A 12 2.38 -6.59 -6.44
CA MET A 12 1.64 -5.52 -5.78
C MET A 12 0.22 -5.39 -6.34
N GLY A 13 -0.72 -4.97 -5.50
CA GLY A 13 -2.08 -4.65 -5.89
C GLY A 13 -2.65 -3.59 -4.96
N CYS A 14 -3.45 -2.66 -5.48
CA CYS A 14 -4.12 -1.67 -4.66
C CYS A 14 -5.44 -1.21 -5.28
N MET A 15 -6.35 -0.81 -4.40
CA MET A 15 -7.55 -0.05 -4.71
C MET A 15 -7.65 1.09 -3.71
N VAL A 16 -7.50 2.31 -4.20
CA VAL A 16 -7.38 3.54 -3.41
C VAL A 16 -8.20 4.65 -4.06
N PRO A 17 -8.41 5.80 -3.41
CA PRO A 17 -9.16 6.92 -4.00
C PRO A 17 -8.54 7.32 -5.34
N GLY A 18 -9.38 7.36 -6.38
CA GLY A 18 -8.97 7.65 -7.76
C GLY A 18 -8.36 6.49 -8.56
N ALA A 19 -8.15 5.31 -7.96
CA ALA A 19 -7.49 4.21 -8.64
C ALA A 19 -7.94 2.81 -8.17
N GLU A 20 -8.32 1.95 -9.11
CA GLU A 20 -8.69 0.55 -8.86
C GLU A 20 -7.58 -0.44 -9.24
N ASN A 21 -6.42 0.06 -9.68
CA ASN A 21 -5.23 -0.73 -10.00
C ASN A 21 -3.95 0.11 -9.95
N LEU A 22 -2.78 -0.54 -10.08
CA LEU A 22 -1.47 0.11 -10.03
C LEU A 22 -1.26 1.18 -11.13
N GLY A 23 -1.82 0.96 -12.33
CA GLY A 23 -1.66 1.87 -13.46
C GLY A 23 -2.43 3.17 -13.26
N GLU A 24 -3.67 3.08 -12.79
CA GLU A 24 -4.45 4.24 -12.37
C GLU A 24 -3.81 4.95 -11.18
N PHE A 25 -3.29 4.20 -10.21
CA PHE A 25 -2.64 4.81 -9.05
C PHE A 25 -1.37 5.59 -9.45
N TRP A 26 -0.60 5.07 -10.40
CA TRP A 26 0.51 5.83 -10.98
C TRP A 26 0.04 7.12 -11.65
N LYS A 27 -1.08 7.10 -12.40
CA LYS A 27 -1.65 8.32 -13.01
C LYS A 27 -2.04 9.35 -11.94
N VAL A 28 -2.71 8.92 -10.86
CA VAL A 28 -3.05 9.79 -9.72
C VAL A 28 -1.80 10.47 -9.15
N LEU A 29 -0.73 9.70 -8.95
CA LEU A 29 0.52 10.20 -8.37
C LEU A 29 1.24 11.18 -9.31
N VAL A 30 1.50 10.76 -10.56
CA VAL A 30 2.33 11.53 -11.50
C VAL A 30 1.64 12.82 -11.95
N ASN A 31 0.30 12.83 -12.03
CA ASN A 31 -0.48 14.02 -12.35
C ASN A 31 -0.69 14.96 -11.14
N GLY A 32 -0.27 14.55 -9.94
CA GLY A 32 -0.48 15.34 -8.72
C GLY A 32 -1.95 15.52 -8.36
N GLU A 33 -2.77 14.47 -8.52
CA GLU A 33 -4.21 14.53 -8.30
C GLU A 33 -4.57 14.46 -6.80
N ASP A 34 -5.59 15.23 -6.40
CA ASP A 34 -6.21 15.22 -5.07
C ASP A 34 -7.59 14.55 -5.17
N HIS A 35 -7.71 13.36 -4.59
CA HIS A 35 -8.91 12.52 -4.58
C HIS A 35 -9.68 12.58 -3.25
N VAL A 36 -9.47 13.62 -2.44
CA VAL A 36 -10.33 13.91 -1.30
C VAL A 36 -11.59 14.64 -1.76
N GLN A 37 -12.75 14.04 -1.49
CA GLN A 37 -14.05 14.52 -1.93
C GLN A 37 -15.04 14.65 -0.78
N ASP A 38 -16.18 15.31 -1.02
CA ASP A 38 -17.27 15.36 -0.05
C ASP A 38 -17.81 13.95 0.22
N ILE A 39 -18.08 13.66 1.50
CA ILE A 39 -18.62 12.36 1.92
C ILE A 39 -20.07 12.26 1.43
N PRO A 40 -20.39 11.26 0.59
CA PRO A 40 -21.68 11.17 -0.05
C PRO A 40 -22.70 10.45 0.85
N LEU A 41 -24.00 10.55 0.53
CA LEU A 41 -25.09 10.04 1.37
C LEU A 41 -25.05 8.50 1.50
N GLU A 42 -24.51 7.83 0.47
CA GLU A 42 -24.28 6.40 0.37
C GLU A 42 -23.32 5.88 1.45
N ARG A 43 -22.47 6.76 2.03
CA ARG A 43 -21.67 6.43 3.22
C ARG A 43 -22.48 6.68 4.49
N PHE A 44 -22.83 7.95 4.74
CA PHE A 44 -23.72 8.35 5.82
C PHE A 44 -24.23 9.78 5.62
N ASN A 45 -25.29 10.16 6.34
CA ASN A 45 -25.86 11.51 6.28
C ASN A 45 -24.98 12.54 7.01
N VAL A 46 -23.93 13.04 6.35
CA VAL A 46 -23.01 14.06 6.90
C VAL A 46 -23.73 15.27 7.48
N LYS A 47 -24.83 15.74 6.86
CA LYS A 47 -25.59 16.90 7.35
C LYS A 47 -26.17 16.67 8.75
N ALA A 48 -26.51 15.43 9.09
CA ALA A 48 -27.02 15.08 10.42
C ALA A 48 -25.92 15.05 11.49
N PHE A 49 -24.65 14.84 11.10
CA PHE A 49 -23.53 14.67 12.03
C PHE A 49 -22.53 15.83 12.00
N TYR A 50 -22.68 16.78 11.08
CA TYR A 50 -21.78 17.91 10.97
C TYR A 50 -22.13 19.06 11.92
N ASP A 51 -21.10 19.65 12.51
CA ASP A 51 -21.14 20.96 13.16
C ASP A 51 -19.82 21.69 12.89
N SER A 52 -19.89 22.99 12.63
CA SER A 52 -18.69 23.82 12.49
C SER A 52 -18.00 24.09 13.83
N ASP A 53 -18.75 23.99 14.95
CA ASP A 53 -18.19 24.10 16.29
C ASP A 53 -17.30 22.88 16.58
N PRO A 54 -15.97 23.08 16.68
CA PRO A 54 -15.06 21.98 16.91
C PRO A 54 -15.21 21.41 18.33
N ASP A 55 -15.84 22.11 19.27
CA ASP A 55 -16.01 21.66 20.67
C ASP A 55 -17.29 20.84 20.89
N ASN A 56 -18.12 20.65 19.86
CA ASN A 56 -19.32 19.81 19.95
C ASN A 56 -18.94 18.31 20.00
N PRO A 57 -19.14 17.60 21.14
CA PRO A 57 -18.64 16.23 21.31
C PRO A 57 -19.49 15.17 20.59
N TYR A 58 -20.60 15.57 19.96
CA TYR A 58 -21.53 14.67 19.25
C TYR A 58 -21.49 14.85 17.74
N LYS A 59 -20.62 15.73 17.24
CA LYS A 59 -20.58 16.15 15.84
C LYS A 59 -19.14 16.08 15.31
N THR A 60 -19.03 15.92 14.00
CA THR A 60 -17.75 16.07 13.30
C THR A 60 -17.72 17.44 12.62
N ASN A 61 -16.56 18.06 12.57
CA ASN A 61 -16.31 19.26 11.77
C ASN A 61 -15.72 18.93 10.39
N VAL A 62 -15.73 17.65 9.99
CA VAL A 62 -15.20 17.15 8.73
C VAL A 62 -16.35 16.77 7.80
N LYS A 63 -16.24 17.14 6.52
CA LYS A 63 -17.19 16.78 5.46
C LYS A 63 -16.56 16.01 4.31
N LYS A 64 -15.25 15.83 4.32
CA LYS A 64 -14.48 15.29 3.20
C LYS A 64 -13.59 14.14 3.61
N ALA A 65 -13.38 13.21 2.69
CA ALA A 65 -12.50 12.06 2.84
C ALA A 65 -11.99 11.58 1.48
N GLY A 66 -10.86 10.87 1.46
CA GLY A 66 -10.42 10.12 0.29
C GLY A 66 -11.25 8.84 0.19
N LEU A 67 -12.10 8.73 -0.82
CA LEU A 67 -13.07 7.63 -0.94
C LEU A 67 -12.79 6.78 -2.18
N VAL A 68 -12.91 5.46 -2.03
CA VAL A 68 -12.90 4.54 -3.18
C VAL A 68 -14.21 4.66 -3.94
N LYS A 69 -14.14 4.44 -5.25
CA LYS A 69 -15.29 4.62 -6.14
C LYS A 69 -16.36 3.54 -5.92
N ARG A 70 -15.96 2.27 -5.98
CA ARG A 70 -16.83 1.11 -5.77
C ARG A 70 -16.57 0.57 -4.37
N PHE A 71 -17.60 0.36 -3.57
CA PHE A 71 -17.46 -0.17 -2.20
C PHE A 71 -18.44 -1.31 -1.90
N ASP A 72 -19.47 -1.44 -2.73
CA ASP A 72 -20.58 -2.39 -2.64
C ASP A 72 -20.64 -3.32 -3.88
N GLU A 73 -19.80 -3.08 -4.89
CA GLU A 73 -19.71 -3.89 -6.11
C GLU A 73 -18.44 -4.76 -6.11
N TRP A 74 -18.62 -6.09 -6.11
CA TRP A 74 -17.52 -7.06 -6.20
C TRP A 74 -18.02 -8.42 -6.71
N ASP A 75 -17.11 -9.28 -7.18
CA ASP A 75 -17.45 -10.63 -7.66
C ASP A 75 -17.41 -11.66 -6.51
N ASN A 76 -18.46 -11.66 -5.67
CA ASN A 76 -18.56 -12.60 -4.56
C ASN A 76 -18.54 -14.08 -5.00
N LYS A 77 -19.09 -14.38 -6.19
CA LYS A 77 -19.13 -15.74 -6.74
C LYS A 77 -17.77 -16.22 -7.17
N PHE A 78 -16.92 -15.33 -7.69
CA PHE A 78 -15.52 -15.63 -7.91
C PHE A 78 -14.85 -16.13 -6.62
N PHE A 79 -15.14 -15.52 -5.48
CA PHE A 79 -14.56 -15.93 -4.19
C PHE A 79 -15.31 -17.07 -3.48
N GLY A 80 -16.28 -17.71 -4.13
CA GLY A 80 -17.06 -18.80 -3.55
C GLY A 80 -18.00 -18.36 -2.43
N ILE A 81 -18.35 -17.07 -2.38
CA ILE A 81 -19.18 -16.46 -1.34
C ILE A 81 -20.60 -16.30 -1.86
N SER A 82 -21.58 -16.79 -1.10
CA SER A 82 -22.99 -16.70 -1.50
C SER A 82 -23.51 -15.26 -1.43
N ASP A 83 -24.51 -14.92 -2.25
CA ASP A 83 -25.11 -13.57 -2.25
C ASP A 83 -25.61 -13.16 -0.84
N LYS A 84 -26.18 -14.11 -0.08
CA LYS A 84 -26.64 -13.88 1.30
C LYS A 84 -25.51 -13.60 2.29
N GLU A 85 -24.33 -14.17 2.05
CA GLU A 85 -23.16 -13.90 2.89
C GLU A 85 -22.54 -12.56 2.49
N ALA A 86 -22.47 -12.27 1.19
CA ALA A 86 -21.92 -11.03 0.67
C ALA A 86 -22.62 -9.78 1.23
N GLU A 87 -23.94 -9.82 1.44
CA GLU A 87 -24.72 -8.73 2.06
C GLU A 87 -24.28 -8.38 3.50
N LEU A 88 -23.60 -9.30 4.19
CA LEU A 88 -23.21 -9.15 5.61
C LEU A 88 -21.71 -8.98 5.80
N ILE A 89 -20.92 -9.26 4.78
CA ILE A 89 -19.46 -9.13 4.83
C ILE A 89 -19.08 -7.65 4.89
N ASP A 90 -18.16 -7.32 5.80
CA ASP A 90 -17.49 -6.04 5.84
C ASP A 90 -16.75 -5.81 4.52
N PRO A 91 -16.99 -4.69 3.81
CA PRO A 91 -16.33 -4.39 2.55
C PRO A 91 -14.80 -4.47 2.60
N GLN A 92 -14.19 -4.24 3.77
CA GLN A 92 -12.76 -4.46 3.98
C GLN A 92 -12.31 -5.87 3.57
N GLN A 93 -13.11 -6.90 3.82
CA GLN A 93 -12.73 -8.29 3.55
C GLN A 93 -12.69 -8.58 2.04
N HIS A 94 -13.64 -8.08 1.25
CA HIS A 94 -13.58 -8.32 -0.20
C HIS A 94 -12.54 -7.44 -0.88
N PHE A 95 -12.33 -6.21 -0.40
CA PHE A 95 -11.25 -5.35 -0.89
C PHE A 95 -9.88 -6.01 -0.73
N VAL A 96 -9.67 -6.70 0.40
CA VAL A 96 -8.49 -7.52 0.63
C VAL A 96 -8.40 -8.65 -0.38
N LEU A 97 -9.48 -9.41 -0.61
CA LEU A 97 -9.50 -10.51 -1.58
C LEU A 97 -9.18 -10.06 -3.01
N GLU A 98 -9.83 -8.99 -3.49
CA GLU A 98 -9.63 -8.44 -4.83
C GLU A 98 -8.21 -7.85 -4.99
N SER A 99 -7.72 -7.11 -4.00
CA SER A 99 -6.36 -6.55 -4.04
C SER A 99 -5.29 -7.64 -3.99
N ILE A 100 -5.54 -8.75 -3.28
CA ILE A 100 -4.65 -9.92 -3.28
C ILE A 100 -4.66 -10.60 -4.64
N HIS A 101 -5.82 -10.76 -5.25
CA HIS A 101 -5.92 -11.33 -6.59
C HIS A 101 -5.06 -10.54 -7.58
N MET A 102 -5.19 -9.21 -7.62
CA MET A 102 -4.34 -8.34 -8.44
C MET A 102 -2.84 -8.47 -8.11
N ALA A 103 -2.48 -8.55 -6.83
CA ALA A 103 -1.09 -8.69 -6.42
C ALA A 103 -0.47 -10.04 -6.82
N LEU A 104 -1.26 -11.11 -6.82
CA LEU A 104 -0.85 -12.44 -7.27
C LEU A 104 -0.70 -12.48 -8.80
N GLU A 105 -1.62 -11.84 -9.53
CA GLU A 105 -1.50 -11.65 -10.99
C GLU A 105 -0.24 -10.87 -11.35
N ASP A 106 0.04 -9.75 -10.66
CA ASP A 106 1.26 -8.95 -10.86
C ASP A 106 2.54 -9.74 -10.51
N ALA A 107 2.46 -10.68 -9.57
CA ALA A 107 3.56 -11.59 -9.22
C ALA A 107 3.77 -12.76 -10.18
N GLY A 108 2.81 -13.04 -11.08
CA GLY A 108 2.80 -14.23 -11.93
C GLY A 108 2.67 -15.54 -11.12
N ILE A 109 1.91 -15.51 -10.02
CA ILE A 109 1.70 -16.67 -9.14
C ILE A 109 0.30 -17.21 -9.37
N SER A 110 0.20 -18.46 -9.83
CA SER A 110 -1.07 -19.15 -10.02
C SER A 110 -1.65 -19.69 -8.71
N GLU A 111 -2.96 -19.88 -8.67
CA GLU A 111 -3.65 -20.51 -7.53
C GLU A 111 -3.09 -21.91 -7.22
N GLU A 112 -2.66 -22.68 -8.23
CA GLU A 112 -2.11 -24.03 -8.01
C GLU A 112 -0.79 -23.99 -7.22
N LYS A 113 0.01 -22.93 -7.38
CA LYS A 113 1.25 -22.75 -6.60
C LYS A 113 0.96 -22.37 -5.15
N LEU A 114 -0.19 -21.76 -4.89
CA LEU A 114 -0.63 -21.33 -3.56
C LEU A 114 -1.27 -22.46 -2.78
N PHE A 115 -2.04 -23.31 -3.46
CA PHE A 115 -2.87 -24.32 -2.82
C PHE A 115 -2.04 -25.30 -1.98
N GLY A 116 -2.29 -25.32 -0.67
CA GLY A 116 -1.55 -26.15 0.29
C GLY A 116 -0.14 -25.65 0.61
N SER A 117 0.25 -24.46 0.14
CA SER A 117 1.58 -23.89 0.40
C SER A 117 1.69 -23.32 1.82
N ASN A 118 2.92 -23.25 2.33
CA ASN A 118 3.23 -22.58 3.60
C ASN A 118 3.39 -21.05 3.42
N THR A 119 2.38 -20.44 2.80
CA THR A 119 2.28 -18.99 2.58
C THR A 119 1.56 -18.35 3.77
N GLY A 120 2.17 -17.34 4.39
CA GLY A 120 1.53 -16.57 5.45
C GLY A 120 0.69 -15.40 4.92
N VAL A 121 -0.32 -14.99 5.67
CA VAL A 121 -1.19 -13.84 5.38
C VAL A 121 -1.15 -12.86 6.55
N TYR A 122 -0.78 -11.60 6.29
CA TYR A 122 -0.63 -10.57 7.32
C TYR A 122 -1.33 -9.28 6.90
N ILE A 123 -2.49 -8.99 7.51
CA ILE A 123 -3.33 -7.85 7.10
C ILE A 123 -3.39 -6.83 8.24
N GLY A 124 -3.00 -5.59 7.95
CA GLY A 124 -3.25 -4.44 8.82
C GLY A 124 -4.70 -3.99 8.69
N ALA A 125 -5.47 -4.02 9.78
CA ALA A 125 -6.85 -3.51 9.81
C ALA A 125 -7.16 -2.96 11.20
N LEU A 126 -7.97 -1.89 11.27
CA LEU A 126 -8.34 -1.27 12.54
C LEU A 126 -9.84 -0.99 12.70
N SER A 127 -10.55 -0.72 11.61
CA SER A 127 -11.92 -0.21 11.67
C SER A 127 -12.93 -1.35 11.76
N SER A 128 -13.96 -1.18 12.58
CA SER A 128 -15.08 -2.13 12.72
C SER A 128 -16.43 -1.46 12.45
N ASP A 129 -16.41 -0.37 11.66
CA ASP A 129 -17.58 0.45 11.32
C ASP A 129 -18.75 -0.37 10.81
N TRP A 130 -18.47 -1.43 10.03
CA TRP A 130 -19.51 -2.27 9.45
C TRP A 130 -20.35 -2.99 10.51
N SER A 131 -19.75 -3.38 11.64
CA SER A 131 -20.49 -3.93 12.78
C SER A 131 -21.52 -2.92 13.31
N SER A 132 -21.14 -1.63 13.39
CA SER A 132 -22.06 -0.55 13.80
C SER A 132 -23.15 -0.30 12.75
N VAL A 133 -22.83 -0.39 11.46
CA VAL A 133 -23.81 -0.31 10.37
C VAL A 133 -24.86 -1.41 10.49
N LEU A 134 -24.44 -2.67 10.64
CA LEU A 134 -25.37 -3.80 10.77
C LEU A 134 -26.24 -3.69 12.03
N GLN A 135 -25.67 -3.23 13.16
CA GLN A 135 -26.42 -3.02 14.39
C GLN A 135 -27.46 -1.89 14.26
N SER A 136 -27.05 -0.73 13.70
CA SER A 136 -27.93 0.44 13.55
C SER A 136 -29.09 0.20 12.58
N SER A 137 -28.84 -0.57 11.51
CA SER A 137 -29.85 -0.98 10.52
C SER A 137 -30.72 -2.15 10.99
N ARG A 138 -30.43 -2.75 12.15
CA ARG A 138 -31.06 -3.98 12.65
C ARG A 138 -31.05 -5.11 11.61
N ALA A 139 -29.91 -5.24 10.91
CA ALA A 139 -29.70 -6.32 9.96
C ALA A 139 -29.96 -7.68 10.63
N LYS A 140 -30.63 -8.58 9.91
CA LYS A 140 -30.95 -9.90 10.44
C LYS A 140 -29.66 -10.70 10.60
N SER A 141 -29.33 -11.08 11.84
CA SER A 141 -28.20 -11.97 12.09
C SER A 141 -28.42 -13.35 11.46
N THR A 142 -27.36 -13.90 10.88
CA THR A 142 -27.29 -15.23 10.28
C THR A 142 -26.09 -15.99 10.86
N ASN A 143 -25.89 -17.24 10.42
CA ASN A 143 -24.72 -18.02 10.75
C ASN A 143 -23.40 -17.46 10.18
N THR A 144 -23.45 -16.50 9.24
CA THR A 144 -22.27 -15.86 8.64
C THR A 144 -22.01 -14.45 9.16
N THR A 145 -22.87 -13.90 10.03
CA THR A 145 -22.69 -12.53 10.53
C THR A 145 -21.36 -12.34 11.25
N VAL A 146 -20.99 -13.28 12.14
CA VAL A 146 -19.74 -13.20 12.91
C VAL A 146 -18.53 -13.21 11.97
N THR A 147 -18.52 -14.11 10.97
CA THR A 147 -17.44 -14.17 9.99
C THR A 147 -17.44 -12.98 9.02
N GLY A 148 -18.58 -12.33 8.84
CA GLY A 148 -18.72 -11.14 8.02
C GLY A 148 -18.09 -9.90 8.63
N ILE A 149 -18.05 -9.76 9.96
CA ILE A 149 -17.65 -8.49 10.61
C ILE A 149 -16.39 -8.56 11.47
N ASP A 150 -15.93 -9.76 11.82
CA ASP A 150 -14.76 -9.91 12.68
C ASP A 150 -13.47 -9.58 11.91
N LEU A 151 -12.64 -8.71 12.49
CA LEU A 151 -11.39 -8.25 11.87
C LEU A 151 -10.42 -9.40 11.56
N SER A 152 -10.35 -10.43 12.41
CA SER A 152 -9.46 -11.58 12.20
C SER A 152 -9.78 -12.37 10.92
N ILE A 153 -11.01 -12.24 10.43
CA ILE A 153 -11.47 -12.92 9.22
C ILE A 153 -10.91 -12.27 7.96
N ALA A 154 -10.46 -11.02 8.00
CA ALA A 154 -9.81 -10.38 6.86
C ALA A 154 -8.59 -11.18 6.37
N SER A 155 -7.74 -11.66 7.30
CA SER A 155 -6.64 -12.58 6.96
C SER A 155 -7.09 -14.04 6.82
N ALA A 156 -7.98 -14.52 7.69
CA ALA A 156 -8.35 -15.94 7.71
C ALA A 156 -9.15 -16.36 6.47
N ARG A 157 -9.98 -15.48 5.92
CA ARG A 157 -10.77 -15.74 4.70
C ARG A 157 -9.87 -15.92 3.47
N VAL A 158 -8.78 -15.16 3.39
CA VAL A 158 -7.76 -15.32 2.34
C VAL A 158 -7.11 -16.70 2.44
N ALA A 159 -6.64 -17.07 3.64
CA ALA A 159 -6.02 -18.37 3.87
C ALA A 159 -7.00 -19.52 3.56
N TYR A 160 -8.27 -19.37 3.92
CA TYR A 160 -9.32 -20.32 3.59
C TYR A 160 -9.55 -20.43 2.08
N PHE A 161 -9.71 -19.31 1.38
CA PHE A 161 -10.01 -19.30 -0.07
C PHE A 161 -8.88 -19.91 -0.91
N TYR A 162 -7.63 -19.50 -0.66
CA TYR A 162 -6.47 -20.00 -1.40
C TYR A 162 -5.87 -21.30 -0.80
N ASN A 163 -6.47 -21.86 0.25
CA ASN A 163 -5.97 -23.02 1.00
C ASN A 163 -4.50 -22.87 1.45
N LEU A 164 -4.18 -21.76 2.11
CA LEU A 164 -2.84 -21.47 2.60
C LEU A 164 -2.65 -22.07 4.00
N LEU A 165 -1.52 -22.74 4.21
CA LEU A 165 -1.23 -23.45 5.46
C LEU A 165 -0.28 -22.69 6.39
N GLY A 166 0.15 -21.49 5.98
CA GLY A 166 0.91 -20.57 6.83
C GLY A 166 0.03 -19.81 7.83
N PRO A 167 0.64 -18.98 8.69
CA PRO A 167 -0.08 -18.14 9.65
C PRO A 167 -0.98 -17.12 8.94
N ALA A 168 -2.20 -16.93 9.44
CA ALA A 168 -3.13 -15.89 8.98
C ALA A 168 -3.40 -14.92 10.14
N ILE A 169 -2.84 -13.71 10.07
CA ILE A 169 -2.81 -12.76 11.19
C ILE A 169 -3.35 -11.41 10.73
N THR A 170 -4.31 -10.89 11.48
CA THR A 170 -4.74 -9.48 11.38
C THR A 170 -4.09 -8.67 12.49
N ILE A 171 -3.47 -7.54 12.13
CA ILE A 171 -2.66 -6.71 13.03
C ILE A 171 -3.29 -5.32 13.15
N ASN A 172 -3.43 -4.85 14.39
CA ASN A 172 -3.82 -3.48 14.70
C ASN A 172 -2.77 -2.79 15.56
N THR A 173 -2.03 -1.88 14.94
CA THR A 173 -1.15 -0.90 15.60
C THR A 173 -1.50 0.52 15.12
N ALA A 174 -2.79 0.76 14.84
CA ALA A 174 -3.30 1.98 14.22
C ALA A 174 -2.62 2.27 12.86
N CYS A 175 -2.13 3.49 12.65
CA CYS A 175 -1.58 3.96 11.37
C CYS A 175 -0.32 3.20 10.90
N SER A 176 0.36 2.47 11.79
CA SER A 176 1.54 1.65 11.44
C SER A 176 1.18 0.21 11.04
N SER A 177 -0.09 -0.20 11.09
CA SER A 177 -0.52 -1.61 11.01
C SER A 177 0.04 -2.37 9.81
N SER A 178 -0.10 -1.84 8.59
CA SER A 178 0.42 -2.50 7.39
C SER A 178 1.95 -2.59 7.36
N MET A 179 2.67 -1.60 7.88
CA MET A 179 4.13 -1.67 7.95
C MET A 179 4.62 -2.65 9.04
N VAL A 180 3.90 -2.74 10.16
CA VAL A 180 4.11 -3.78 11.18
C VAL A 180 3.80 -5.17 10.61
N ALA A 181 2.79 -5.29 9.75
CA ALA A 181 2.50 -6.53 9.02
C ALA A 181 3.67 -6.92 8.08
N ILE A 182 4.21 -5.97 7.32
CA ILE A 182 5.41 -6.16 6.47
C ILE A 182 6.59 -6.60 7.32
N HIS A 183 6.84 -5.95 8.46
CA HIS A 183 7.89 -6.36 9.37
C HIS A 183 7.71 -7.79 9.88
N THR A 184 6.52 -8.11 10.41
CA THR A 184 6.23 -9.42 11.00
C THR A 184 6.39 -10.54 9.97
N ALA A 185 5.84 -10.36 8.77
CA ALA A 185 6.00 -11.29 7.66
C ALA A 185 7.47 -11.43 7.21
N SER A 186 8.20 -10.32 7.14
CA SER A 186 9.63 -10.32 6.81
C SER A 186 10.45 -11.14 7.80
N GLN A 187 10.14 -11.08 9.09
CA GLN A 187 10.83 -11.89 10.10
C GLN A 187 10.50 -13.38 9.97
N ALA A 188 9.24 -13.73 9.71
CA ALA A 188 8.84 -15.13 9.48
C ALA A 188 9.52 -15.70 8.22
N LEU A 189 9.61 -14.92 7.14
CA LEU A 189 10.37 -15.27 5.94
C LEU A 189 11.85 -15.50 6.24
N LYS A 190 12.52 -14.58 6.97
CA LYS A 190 13.95 -14.73 7.30
C LYS A 190 14.26 -15.96 8.16
N LYS A 191 13.31 -16.37 9.00
CA LYS A 191 13.43 -17.57 9.84
C LYS A 191 13.05 -18.87 9.12
N GLY A 192 12.55 -18.79 7.89
CA GLY A 192 12.04 -19.96 7.16
C GLY A 192 10.73 -20.53 7.71
N GLU A 193 10.02 -19.77 8.57
CA GLU A 193 8.72 -20.19 9.11
C GLU A 193 7.65 -20.23 8.01
N ILE A 194 7.81 -19.39 6.98
CA ILE A 194 6.98 -19.34 5.77
C ILE A 194 7.86 -19.24 4.52
N SER A 195 7.35 -19.69 3.37
CA SER A 195 8.03 -19.61 2.07
C SER A 195 7.68 -18.35 1.27
N MET A 196 6.53 -17.75 1.57
CA MET A 196 6.03 -16.55 0.93
C MET A 196 5.05 -15.85 1.89
N ALA A 197 4.88 -14.54 1.74
CA ALA A 197 3.89 -13.81 2.52
C ALA A 197 3.02 -12.92 1.62
N ILE A 198 1.71 -12.98 1.86
CA ILE A 198 0.74 -12.02 1.36
C ILE A 198 0.54 -10.98 2.46
N VAL A 199 0.87 -9.72 2.19
CA VAL A 199 0.91 -8.70 3.23
C VAL A 199 0.23 -7.42 2.77
N GLY A 200 -0.50 -6.75 3.64
CA GLY A 200 -0.99 -5.43 3.32
C GLY A 200 -1.80 -4.78 4.42
N GLY A 201 -2.76 -3.97 4.03
CA GLY A 201 -3.69 -3.36 4.95
C GLY A 201 -4.86 -2.69 4.25
N VAL A 202 -5.94 -2.50 5.01
CA VAL A 202 -7.22 -2.03 4.50
C VAL A 202 -7.85 -1.08 5.52
N ASN A 203 -8.59 -0.09 5.01
CA ASN A 203 -9.39 0.81 5.82
C ASN A 203 -10.64 1.25 5.06
N PHE A 204 -11.77 1.38 5.76
CA PHE A 204 -13.02 1.88 5.18
C PHE A 204 -13.78 2.81 6.11
N LEU A 205 -14.61 3.68 5.53
CA LEU A 205 -15.25 4.80 6.22
C LEU A 205 -16.78 4.69 6.13
N PHE A 206 -17.38 3.82 6.94
CA PHE A 206 -18.83 3.54 6.86
C PHE A 206 -19.68 4.18 7.94
N TYR A 207 -19.08 4.65 9.04
CA TYR A 207 -19.86 5.13 10.17
C TYR A 207 -19.33 6.48 10.71
N PRO A 208 -20.22 7.43 11.11
CA PRO A 208 -19.81 8.77 11.52
C PRO A 208 -19.06 8.79 12.86
N ASP A 209 -19.21 7.78 13.72
CA ASP A 209 -18.70 7.83 15.09
C ASP A 209 -17.19 8.02 15.16
N ILE A 210 -16.41 7.36 14.29
CA ILE A 210 -14.96 7.55 14.25
C ILE A 210 -14.62 8.96 13.78
N PHE A 211 -15.37 9.55 12.84
CA PHE A 211 -15.17 10.97 12.48
C PHE A 211 -15.41 11.89 13.67
N ILE A 212 -16.48 11.66 14.45
CA ILE A 212 -16.80 12.45 15.65
C ILE A 212 -15.67 12.32 16.69
N GLN A 213 -15.24 11.09 16.99
CA GLN A 213 -14.17 10.82 17.95
C GLN A 213 -12.85 11.49 17.53
N LEU A 214 -12.46 11.37 16.27
CA LEU A 214 -11.22 11.96 15.75
C LEU A 214 -11.29 13.49 15.61
N SER A 215 -12.47 14.06 15.35
CA SER A 215 -12.70 15.51 15.37
C SER A 215 -12.56 16.06 16.78
N THR A 216 -13.14 15.35 17.76
CA THR A 216 -13.07 15.67 19.19
C THR A 216 -11.62 15.60 19.69
N ALA A 217 -10.87 14.59 19.23
CA ALA A 217 -9.44 14.42 19.53
C ALA A 217 -8.52 15.38 18.75
N ARG A 218 -9.06 16.25 17.88
CA ARG A 218 -8.30 17.22 17.05
C ARG A 218 -7.29 16.55 16.09
N PHE A 219 -7.55 15.31 15.68
CA PHE A 219 -6.68 14.56 14.77
C PHE A 219 -6.94 14.92 13.30
N THR A 220 -8.19 15.25 12.97
CA THR A 220 -8.62 15.46 11.59
C THR A 220 -8.64 16.93 11.22
N SER A 221 -8.28 17.21 9.96
CA SER A 221 -8.37 18.56 9.38
C SER A 221 -9.84 18.90 9.10
N PRO A 222 -10.38 20.03 9.58
CA PRO A 222 -11.72 20.49 9.22
C PRO A 222 -11.89 20.75 7.72
N LYS A 223 -10.78 21.03 7.01
CA LYS A 223 -10.75 21.21 5.55
C LYS A 223 -10.76 19.87 4.82
N GLY A 224 -10.56 18.76 5.54
CA GLY A 224 -10.43 17.43 4.98
C GLY A 224 -9.25 17.32 4.03
N LYS A 225 -8.08 17.85 4.42
CA LYS A 225 -6.83 17.68 3.66
C LYS A 225 -5.69 17.28 4.59
N CYS A 226 -4.68 16.62 4.04
CA CYS A 226 -3.39 16.45 4.71
C CYS A 226 -2.45 17.54 4.19
N HIS A 227 -2.23 18.61 4.95
CA HIS A 227 -1.28 19.68 4.59
C HIS A 227 0.13 19.35 5.11
N ALA A 228 0.65 18.20 4.69
CA ALA A 228 1.93 17.69 5.18
C ALA A 228 3.04 18.73 4.99
N PHE A 229 3.70 19.10 6.09
CA PHE A 229 4.83 20.04 6.14
C PHE A 229 4.49 21.51 5.82
N SER A 230 3.20 21.84 5.71
CA SER A 230 2.73 23.22 5.46
C SER A 230 2.53 24.01 6.76
N GLU A 231 2.58 25.34 6.66
CA GLU A 231 2.07 26.24 7.69
C GLU A 231 0.55 26.04 7.92
N ASN A 232 -0.16 25.51 6.92
CA ASN A 232 -1.59 25.22 6.98
C ASN A 232 -1.93 23.85 7.61
N ALA A 233 -0.94 23.13 8.13
CA ALA A 233 -1.12 21.87 8.87
C ALA A 233 -2.15 22.06 10.00
N ASP A 234 -3.27 21.32 9.93
CA ASP A 234 -4.38 21.42 10.88
C ASP A 234 -5.03 20.06 11.19
N GLY A 235 -4.34 18.95 10.86
CA GLY A 235 -4.83 17.58 10.99
C GLY A 235 -4.76 16.83 9.65
N TYR A 236 -5.26 15.60 9.64
CA TYR A 236 -5.32 14.78 8.42
C TYR A 236 -6.74 14.64 7.85
N ALA A 237 -6.83 14.40 6.55
CA ALA A 237 -8.04 13.86 5.92
C ALA A 237 -8.08 12.34 6.14
N ARG A 238 -9.23 11.77 6.52
CA ARG A 238 -9.37 10.30 6.50
C ARG A 238 -9.43 9.78 5.06
N GLY A 239 -8.95 8.57 4.83
CA GLY A 239 -9.08 7.88 3.55
C GLY A 239 -9.41 6.40 3.72
N GLU A 240 -10.04 5.82 2.71
CA GLU A 240 -10.32 4.38 2.57
C GLU A 240 -9.52 3.77 1.42
N GLY A 241 -9.42 2.44 1.42
CA GLY A 241 -8.74 1.69 0.38
C GLY A 241 -7.95 0.51 0.94
N CYS A 242 -7.35 -0.24 0.03
CA CYS A 242 -6.55 -1.41 0.32
C CYS A 242 -5.26 -1.39 -0.52
N GLY A 243 -4.15 -1.82 0.09
CA GLY A 243 -2.91 -2.13 -0.60
C GLY A 243 -2.39 -3.48 -0.17
N ILE A 244 -1.82 -4.23 -1.11
CA ILE A 244 -1.26 -5.56 -0.92
C ILE A 244 0.09 -5.65 -1.63
N VAL A 245 1.02 -6.34 -0.98
CA VAL A 245 2.31 -6.76 -1.55
C VAL A 245 2.55 -8.24 -1.29
N ILE A 246 3.24 -8.89 -2.23
CA ILE A 246 3.69 -10.28 -2.08
C ILE A 246 5.18 -10.25 -1.77
N LEU A 247 5.58 -10.88 -0.66
CA LEU A 247 6.95 -10.87 -0.15
C LEU A 247 7.58 -12.25 -0.23
N LYS A 248 8.89 -12.27 -0.50
CA LYS A 248 9.72 -13.48 -0.52
C LYS A 248 11.16 -13.16 -0.11
N ARG A 249 11.93 -14.14 0.34
CA ARG A 249 13.38 -13.97 0.47
C ARG A 249 13.96 -13.63 -0.90
N LEU A 250 14.88 -12.65 -0.96
CA LEU A 250 15.46 -12.20 -2.23
C LEU A 250 16.14 -13.35 -2.98
N SER A 251 16.93 -14.16 -2.27
CA SER A 251 17.58 -15.36 -2.79
C SER A 251 16.60 -16.30 -3.52
N GLU A 252 15.42 -16.52 -2.93
CA GLU A 252 14.40 -17.39 -3.50
C GLU A 252 13.59 -16.73 -4.62
N ALA A 253 13.36 -15.42 -4.54
CA ALA A 253 12.74 -14.66 -5.64
C ALA A 253 13.61 -14.73 -6.90
N VAL A 254 14.93 -14.58 -6.75
CA VAL A 254 15.90 -14.73 -7.84
C VAL A 254 15.93 -16.16 -8.37
N ARG A 255 16.03 -17.16 -7.48
CA ARG A 255 16.02 -18.58 -7.84
C ARG A 255 14.79 -18.95 -8.66
N ASP A 256 13.62 -18.48 -8.23
CA ASP A 256 12.34 -18.83 -8.84
C ASP A 256 11.96 -17.88 -10.00
N LYS A 257 12.87 -16.97 -10.38
CA LYS A 257 12.73 -16.00 -11.47
C LYS A 257 11.47 -15.16 -11.33
N ASN A 258 11.12 -14.81 -10.10
CA ASN A 258 10.03 -13.89 -9.84
C ASN A 258 10.39 -12.49 -10.37
N LYS A 259 9.36 -11.75 -10.79
CA LYS A 259 9.48 -10.28 -10.92
C LYS A 259 9.87 -9.73 -9.55
N ILE A 260 10.76 -8.74 -9.52
CA ILE A 260 11.19 -8.08 -8.28
C ILE A 260 11.03 -6.57 -8.49
N TRP A 261 10.10 -5.96 -7.75
CA TRP A 261 9.89 -4.52 -7.77
C TRP A 261 10.98 -3.75 -7.02
N GLY A 262 11.52 -4.37 -5.98
CA GLY A 262 12.54 -3.81 -5.11
C GLY A 262 12.71 -4.66 -3.86
N THR A 263 13.59 -4.24 -2.96
CA THR A 263 13.80 -4.87 -1.66
C THR A 263 13.29 -3.98 -0.53
N VAL A 264 12.88 -4.62 0.57
CA VAL A 264 12.39 -3.92 1.76
C VAL A 264 13.08 -4.44 3.02
N PHE A 265 13.59 -3.51 3.82
CA PHE A 265 14.09 -3.76 5.17
C PHE A 265 13.31 -2.91 6.16
N THR A 266 12.84 -3.49 7.27
CA THR A 266 12.01 -2.77 8.25
C THR A 266 12.55 -2.90 9.67
N GLY A 267 12.24 -1.91 10.50
CA GLY A 267 12.39 -1.96 11.96
C GLY A 267 11.21 -1.33 12.66
N LEU A 268 10.98 -1.73 13.90
CA LEU A 268 9.90 -1.27 14.76
C LEU A 268 10.44 -0.83 16.13
N ASN A 269 9.80 0.16 16.75
CA ASN A 269 9.94 0.44 18.18
C ASN A 269 8.65 1.07 18.76
N GLN A 270 8.74 1.61 19.97
CA GLN A 270 7.60 2.21 20.66
C GLN A 270 8.02 3.50 21.39
N ASP A 271 7.15 4.52 21.38
CA ASP A 271 7.41 5.85 21.96
C ASP A 271 7.63 5.84 23.49
N GLY A 272 7.11 4.84 24.17
CA GLY A 272 7.12 4.66 25.62
C GLY A 272 6.33 5.74 26.34
N HIS A 273 6.68 5.98 27.60
CA HIS A 273 6.15 7.10 28.38
C HIS A 273 6.91 8.42 28.09
N MET A 274 7.76 8.45 27.07
CA MET A 274 8.56 9.63 26.72
C MET A 274 7.72 10.70 26.02
N SER A 275 6.46 10.39 25.68
CA SER A 275 5.51 11.31 25.08
C SER A 275 4.21 11.37 25.91
N SER A 276 3.65 12.57 26.09
CA SER A 276 2.42 12.80 26.86
C SER A 276 1.59 13.89 26.18
N PRO A 277 0.27 13.68 25.93
CA PRO A 277 -0.51 12.47 26.21
C PRO A 277 -0.06 11.24 25.39
N ILE A 278 -0.65 10.06 25.64
CA ILE A 278 -0.34 8.77 24.97
C ILE A 278 -0.27 8.84 23.44
N THR A 279 -0.90 9.86 22.86
CA THR A 279 -0.99 10.11 21.42
C THR A 279 0.12 10.98 20.85
N SER A 280 1.02 11.49 21.70
CA SER A 280 2.10 12.37 21.28
C SER A 280 3.25 11.56 20.66
N PRO A 281 3.84 12.02 19.55
CA PRO A 281 5.02 11.36 18.98
C PRO A 281 6.27 11.62 19.83
N SER A 282 7.27 10.72 19.76
CA SER A 282 8.57 10.91 20.40
C SER A 282 9.70 11.11 19.38
N SER A 283 10.26 12.33 19.30
CA SER A 283 11.42 12.59 18.44
C SER A 283 12.60 11.66 18.75
N GLU A 284 12.84 11.39 20.04
CA GLU A 284 13.92 10.52 20.51
C GLU A 284 13.74 9.08 20.05
N GLN A 285 12.52 8.53 20.13
CA GLN A 285 12.28 7.15 19.67
C GLN A 285 12.29 7.05 18.14
N GLN A 286 11.84 8.08 17.41
CA GLN A 286 12.00 8.13 15.96
C GLN A 286 13.49 8.13 15.56
N LEU A 287 14.35 8.88 16.26
CA LEU A 287 15.80 8.87 16.07
C LEU A 287 16.42 7.49 16.34
N LYS A 288 16.10 6.90 17.49
CA LYS A 288 16.55 5.54 17.87
C LYS A 288 16.11 4.48 16.87
N LEU A 289 14.92 4.63 16.30
CA LEU A 289 14.42 3.73 15.27
C LEU A 289 15.28 3.79 14.01
N LEU A 290 15.61 5.01 13.54
CA LEU A 290 16.51 5.21 12.40
C LEU A 290 17.89 4.58 12.67
N GLU A 291 18.49 4.88 13.82
CA GLU A 291 19.78 4.29 14.23
C GLU A 291 19.74 2.76 14.24
N MET A 292 18.68 2.17 14.80
CA MET A 292 18.50 0.72 14.85
C MET A 292 18.36 0.10 13.45
N VAL A 293 17.62 0.75 12.55
CA VAL A 293 17.40 0.24 11.19
C VAL A 293 18.68 0.33 10.37
N PHE A 294 19.34 1.49 10.34
CA PHE A 294 20.56 1.68 9.55
C PHE A 294 21.77 0.93 10.12
N ALA A 295 21.75 0.54 11.40
CA ALA A 295 22.75 -0.39 11.95
C ALA A 295 22.65 -1.83 11.41
N LYS A 296 21.49 -2.20 10.83
CA LYS A 296 21.20 -3.56 10.35
C LYS A 296 20.87 -3.64 8.86
N CYS A 297 20.45 -2.55 8.24
CA CYS A 297 20.20 -2.49 6.80
C CYS A 297 21.53 -2.48 6.03
N LYS A 298 21.55 -3.01 4.80
CA LYS A 298 22.72 -2.90 3.91
C LYS A 298 22.95 -1.47 3.42
N ALA A 299 21.88 -0.71 3.22
CA ALA A 299 21.94 0.67 2.76
C ALA A 299 22.54 1.59 3.83
N GLN A 300 23.34 2.55 3.38
CA GLN A 300 23.91 3.60 4.21
C GLN A 300 23.02 4.85 4.18
N PRO A 301 22.95 5.65 5.26
CA PRO A 301 22.10 6.83 5.30
C PRO A 301 22.35 7.83 4.14
N HIS A 302 23.61 8.02 3.72
CA HIS A 302 23.96 8.91 2.61
C HIS A 302 23.49 8.45 1.23
N GLN A 303 22.98 7.21 1.12
CA GLN A 303 22.44 6.68 -0.12
C GLN A 303 20.93 6.96 -0.27
N ILE A 304 20.26 7.42 0.79
CA ILE A 304 18.83 7.78 0.77
C ILE A 304 18.64 9.07 -0.01
N GLN A 305 17.76 9.03 -1.01
CA GLN A 305 17.45 10.18 -1.88
C GLN A 305 16.05 10.74 -1.63
N TYR A 306 15.14 9.89 -1.16
CA TYR A 306 13.74 10.24 -0.92
C TYR A 306 13.22 9.65 0.40
N ILE A 307 12.37 10.41 1.09
CA ILE A 307 11.67 9.98 2.29
C ILE A 307 10.16 10.10 2.03
N GLU A 308 9.48 8.95 2.03
CA GLU A 308 8.03 8.89 2.11
C GLU A 308 7.64 8.98 3.59
N ALA A 309 7.34 10.20 4.01
CA ALA A 309 7.06 10.50 5.40
C ALA A 309 5.71 9.95 5.87
N HIS A 310 5.57 9.83 7.19
CA HIS A 310 4.26 9.67 7.80
C HIS A 310 3.38 10.87 7.48
N GLY A 311 3.90 12.10 7.60
CA GLY A 311 3.39 13.31 6.94
C GLY A 311 1.88 13.48 7.01
N THR A 312 1.32 13.55 8.23
CA THR A 312 -0.13 13.62 8.42
C THR A 312 -0.70 15.03 8.26
N GLY A 313 0.13 16.06 8.18
CA GLY A 313 -0.38 17.43 8.19
C GLY A 313 -0.78 17.88 9.59
N THR A 314 -0.23 17.26 10.64
CA THR A 314 -0.43 17.69 12.02
C THR A 314 0.73 18.59 12.44
N PRO A 315 0.49 19.76 13.05
CA PRO A 315 1.57 20.69 13.42
C PRO A 315 2.68 20.07 14.26
N VAL A 316 2.30 19.26 15.26
CA VAL A 316 3.26 18.61 16.17
C VAL A 316 3.92 17.41 15.49
N GLY A 317 3.16 16.59 14.77
CA GLY A 317 3.66 15.38 14.11
C GLY A 317 4.67 15.70 13.01
N ASP A 318 4.32 16.61 12.11
CA ASP A 318 5.18 16.99 10.98
C ASP A 318 6.47 17.66 11.47
N PHE A 319 6.40 18.53 12.48
CA PHE A 319 7.58 19.14 13.10
C PHE A 319 8.48 18.09 13.74
N THR A 320 7.89 17.16 14.51
CA THR A 320 8.61 16.08 15.19
C THR A 320 9.31 15.18 14.18
N GLU A 321 8.60 14.75 13.15
CA GLU A 321 9.11 13.87 12.10
C GLU A 321 10.24 14.52 11.30
N ALA A 322 10.03 15.75 10.81
CA ALA A 322 11.05 16.46 10.04
C ALA A 322 12.32 16.71 10.89
N THR A 323 12.15 17.07 12.17
CA THR A 323 13.29 17.30 13.07
C THR A 323 14.08 16.02 13.33
N SER A 324 13.40 14.90 13.59
CA SER A 324 14.07 13.61 13.81
C SER A 324 14.80 13.11 12.56
N LEU A 325 14.15 13.20 11.39
CA LEU A 325 14.77 12.85 10.12
C LEU A 325 16.00 13.72 9.84
N GLY A 326 15.86 15.05 9.86
CA GLY A 326 16.97 15.94 9.55
C GLY A 326 18.11 15.85 10.56
N THR A 327 17.82 15.63 11.85
CA THR A 327 18.86 15.41 12.87
C THR A 327 19.68 14.15 12.59
N PHE A 328 19.02 13.05 12.21
CA PHE A 328 19.70 11.82 11.84
C PHE A 328 20.49 11.98 10.55
N PHE A 329 19.82 12.39 9.46
CA PHE A 329 20.43 12.42 8.14
C PHE A 329 21.53 13.47 8.04
N ARG A 330 21.42 14.66 8.62
CA ARG A 330 22.51 15.66 8.56
C ARG A 330 23.83 15.14 9.13
N LYS A 331 23.79 14.24 10.12
CA LYS A 331 24.99 13.62 10.72
C LYS A 331 25.61 12.54 9.81
N HIS A 332 24.81 11.90 8.96
CA HIS A 332 25.20 10.70 8.21
C HIS A 332 25.13 10.84 6.67
N ALA A 333 24.49 11.90 6.19
CA ALA A 333 24.10 12.18 4.81
C ALA A 333 24.02 13.71 4.63
N PRO A 334 25.12 14.41 4.32
CA PRO A 334 25.15 15.87 4.30
C PRO A 334 24.38 16.50 3.12
N ASN A 335 23.96 15.68 2.16
CA ASN A 335 23.20 16.10 0.98
C ASN A 335 21.74 16.40 1.35
N GLU A 336 21.10 17.26 0.57
CA GLU A 336 19.67 17.52 0.68
C GLU A 336 18.87 16.28 0.26
N ILE A 337 17.89 15.87 1.08
CA ILE A 337 17.02 14.72 0.83
C ILE A 337 15.60 15.22 0.54
N LEU A 338 14.98 14.65 -0.49
CA LEU A 338 13.60 14.97 -0.85
C LEU A 338 12.62 14.25 0.08
N ILE A 339 11.55 14.93 0.49
CA ILE A 339 10.52 14.39 1.38
C ILE A 339 9.12 14.65 0.82
N GLY A 340 8.21 13.70 0.99
CA GLY A 340 6.81 13.85 0.58
C GLY A 340 5.87 12.89 1.31
N SER A 341 4.57 13.01 1.06
CA SER A 341 3.59 12.04 1.57
C SER A 341 2.43 11.81 0.61
N VAL A 342 2.12 10.54 0.36
CA VAL A 342 0.96 10.08 -0.43
C VAL A 342 -0.37 10.52 0.16
N LYS A 343 -0.40 10.82 1.47
CA LYS A 343 -1.62 11.27 2.17
C LYS A 343 -2.17 12.58 1.63
N THR A 344 -1.32 13.36 0.95
CA THR A 344 -1.69 14.62 0.32
C THR A 344 -2.54 14.41 -0.95
N ASN A 345 -2.46 13.23 -1.58
CA ASN A 345 -3.25 12.84 -2.76
C ASN A 345 -4.57 12.16 -2.38
N ILE A 346 -4.52 11.20 -1.44
CA ILE A 346 -5.62 10.26 -1.21
C ILE A 346 -6.14 10.23 0.24
N GLY A 347 -5.68 11.18 1.08
CA GLY A 347 -5.94 11.15 2.52
C GLY A 347 -5.17 10.06 3.25
N HIS A 348 -5.41 9.95 4.55
CA HIS A 348 -4.77 8.97 5.41
C HIS A 348 -5.58 7.66 5.44
N LEU A 349 -5.08 6.64 4.75
CA LEU A 349 -5.67 5.29 4.71
C LEU A 349 -5.48 4.46 5.99
N GLU A 350 -5.21 5.13 7.12
CA GLU A 350 -5.06 4.53 8.44
C GLU A 350 -4.26 3.22 8.45
N ALA A 351 -4.87 2.06 8.70
CA ALA A 351 -4.19 0.77 8.72
C ALA A 351 -3.52 0.39 7.38
N GLY A 352 -4.07 0.85 6.24
CA GLY A 352 -3.52 0.66 4.89
C GLY A 352 -2.44 1.67 4.49
N ALA A 353 -2.14 2.68 5.31
CA ALA A 353 -1.26 3.78 4.91
C ALA A 353 0.18 3.35 4.57
N GLY A 354 0.76 2.42 5.34
CA GLY A 354 2.15 2.02 5.17
C GLY A 354 2.42 1.21 3.90
N VAL A 355 1.53 0.28 3.56
CA VAL A 355 1.65 -0.50 2.31
C VAL A 355 1.41 0.36 1.07
N VAL A 356 0.48 1.32 1.12
CA VAL A 356 0.25 2.23 -0.02
C VAL A 356 1.42 3.18 -0.23
N ALA A 357 2.07 3.63 0.85
CA ALA A 357 3.33 4.36 0.79
C ALA A 357 4.45 3.52 0.12
N LEU A 358 4.55 2.23 0.45
CA LEU A 358 5.47 1.30 -0.20
C LEU A 358 5.19 1.15 -1.70
N ILE A 359 3.92 0.97 -2.08
CA ILE A 359 3.52 0.85 -3.48
C ILE A 359 3.87 2.14 -4.25
N LYS A 360 3.60 3.32 -3.69
CA LYS A 360 4.01 4.61 -4.29
C LYS A 360 5.51 4.64 -4.57
N VAL A 361 6.34 4.32 -3.57
CA VAL A 361 7.81 4.35 -3.71
C VAL A 361 8.28 3.38 -4.79
N LEU A 362 7.74 2.16 -4.83
CA LEU A 362 8.12 1.17 -5.85
C LEU A 362 7.67 1.56 -7.26
N LEU A 363 6.50 2.21 -7.40
CA LEU A 363 6.06 2.78 -8.67
C LEU A 363 6.97 3.93 -9.12
N MET A 364 7.35 4.82 -8.22
CA MET A 364 8.31 5.90 -8.51
C MET A 364 9.69 5.35 -8.93
N MET A 365 10.18 4.29 -8.28
CA MET A 365 11.43 3.62 -8.66
C MET A 365 11.36 2.98 -10.04
N LYS A 366 10.26 2.27 -10.34
CA LYS A 366 10.04 1.65 -11.66
C LYS A 366 10.00 2.69 -12.78
N ASN A 367 9.29 3.80 -12.55
CA ASN A 367 9.13 4.85 -13.55
C ASN A 367 10.27 5.88 -13.53
N GLU A 368 11.24 5.71 -12.63
CA GLU A 368 12.41 6.59 -12.50
C GLU A 368 12.04 8.06 -12.27
N GLU A 369 10.96 8.31 -11.54
CA GLU A 369 10.35 9.63 -11.38
C GLU A 369 9.84 9.85 -9.95
N LEU A 370 10.23 10.99 -9.38
CA LEU A 370 9.67 11.50 -8.14
C LEU A 370 8.40 12.30 -8.44
N VAL A 371 7.36 12.11 -7.63
CA VAL A 371 6.04 12.72 -7.81
C VAL A 371 5.76 13.78 -6.74
N PRO A 372 4.91 14.78 -7.02
CA PRO A 372 4.66 15.88 -6.09
C PRO A 372 3.92 15.45 -4.81
N SER A 373 4.28 16.09 -3.70
CA SER A 373 3.56 16.10 -2.44
C SER A 373 2.71 17.37 -2.39
N LEU A 374 1.39 17.21 -2.34
CA LEU A 374 0.45 18.31 -2.52
C LEU A 374 0.28 19.15 -1.25
N HIS A 375 -0.23 20.37 -1.44
CA HIS A 375 -0.68 21.29 -0.37
C HIS A 375 0.37 21.66 0.69
N ALA A 376 1.65 21.49 0.38
CA ALA A 376 2.74 21.82 1.29
C ALA A 376 3.01 23.34 1.37
N GLU A 377 2.66 24.12 0.35
CA GLU A 377 2.92 25.56 0.32
C GLU A 377 1.79 26.40 0.99
N PRO A 378 2.14 27.44 1.76
CA PRO A 378 3.50 27.80 2.20
C PRO A 378 4.04 26.77 3.20
N LEU A 379 5.35 26.50 3.12
CA LEU A 379 6.03 25.57 4.03
C LEU A 379 5.95 26.07 5.48
N ASN A 380 5.89 25.13 6.42
CA ASN A 380 5.85 25.43 7.84
C ASN A 380 7.14 26.16 8.29
N SER A 381 6.99 27.43 8.66
CA SER A 381 8.09 28.32 9.08
C SER A 381 8.80 27.86 10.35
N LYS A 382 8.17 26.99 11.15
CA LYS A 382 8.77 26.42 12.37
C LYS A 382 9.70 25.25 12.06
N ILE A 383 9.60 24.64 10.88
CA ILE A 383 10.48 23.54 10.48
C ILE A 383 11.69 24.14 9.74
N PRO A 384 12.91 24.03 10.27
CA PRO A 384 14.09 24.63 9.65
C PRO A 384 14.62 23.74 8.51
N PHE A 385 13.86 23.60 7.41
CA PHE A 385 14.15 22.72 6.27
C PHE A 385 15.59 22.82 5.75
N SER A 386 16.09 24.05 5.55
CA SER A 386 17.46 24.31 5.09
C SER A 386 18.52 23.76 6.05
N ASP A 387 18.30 23.90 7.37
CA ASP A 387 19.23 23.35 8.36
C ASP A 387 19.13 21.83 8.42
N LEU A 388 17.92 21.29 8.33
CA LEU A 388 17.63 19.86 8.35
C LEU A 388 18.06 19.14 7.07
N LYS A 389 18.45 19.87 6.01
CA LYS A 389 18.77 19.31 4.69
C LYS A 389 17.60 18.49 4.12
N LEU A 390 16.39 18.97 4.36
CA LEU A 390 15.15 18.38 3.84
C LEU A 390 14.50 19.35 2.87
N LYS A 391 14.02 18.84 1.74
CA LYS A 391 13.26 19.62 0.76
C LYS A 391 11.99 18.89 0.38
N VAL A 392 10.84 19.56 0.52
CA VAL A 392 9.56 18.96 0.13
C VAL A 392 9.53 18.80 -1.40
N CYS A 393 9.13 17.63 -1.87
CA CYS A 393 9.01 17.32 -3.29
C CYS A 393 7.73 17.96 -3.84
N LEU A 394 7.82 19.15 -4.42
CA LEU A 394 6.66 19.93 -4.90
C LEU A 394 6.30 19.68 -6.37
N GLU A 395 7.23 19.15 -7.14
CA GLU A 395 7.13 18.97 -8.59
C GLU A 395 7.67 17.62 -9.00
N ASN A 396 7.21 17.12 -10.15
CA ASN A 396 7.78 15.93 -10.77
C ASN A 396 9.26 16.16 -11.10
N SER A 397 10.09 15.15 -10.85
CA SER A 397 11.50 15.20 -11.24
C SER A 397 12.05 13.81 -11.51
N THR A 398 13.02 13.71 -12.42
CA THR A 398 13.68 12.43 -12.70
C THR A 398 14.39 11.92 -11.44
N TRP A 399 14.08 10.69 -11.05
CA TRP A 399 14.78 10.00 -9.97
C TRP A 399 16.00 9.30 -10.56
N LEU A 400 17.16 9.96 -10.49
CA LEU A 400 18.42 9.36 -10.90
C LEU A 400 18.93 8.36 -9.86
N GLN A 401 19.64 7.33 -10.31
CA GLN A 401 20.40 6.46 -9.42
C GLN A 401 21.42 7.29 -8.63
N ASN A 402 21.68 6.89 -7.39
CA ASN A 402 22.77 7.45 -6.59
C ASN A 402 24.15 7.01 -7.12
N ASP A 403 25.22 7.50 -6.49
CA ASP A 403 26.61 7.18 -6.87
C ASP A 403 26.97 5.68 -6.75
N HIS A 404 26.08 4.86 -6.19
CA HIS A 404 26.20 3.41 -6.08
C HIS A 404 25.34 2.64 -7.09
N GLY A 405 24.67 3.34 -8.01
CA GLY A 405 23.85 2.72 -9.05
C GLY A 405 22.49 2.21 -8.56
N SER A 406 21.98 2.72 -7.43
CA SER A 406 20.68 2.32 -6.88
C SER A 406 19.80 3.53 -6.58
N ARG A 407 18.48 3.32 -6.55
CA ARG A 407 17.50 4.27 -6.01
C ARG A 407 17.09 3.78 -4.64
N ILE A 408 17.32 4.58 -3.61
CA ILE A 408 17.00 4.19 -2.23
C ILE A 408 16.12 5.25 -1.59
N ALA A 409 15.02 4.79 -1.00
CA ALA A 409 14.11 5.61 -0.22
C ALA A 409 13.89 5.02 1.16
N SER A 410 13.31 5.85 2.04
CA SER A 410 12.81 5.38 3.32
C SER A 410 11.34 5.74 3.52
N ILE A 411 10.66 4.98 4.38
CA ILE A 411 9.23 5.14 4.66
C ILE A 411 9.01 5.19 6.17
N ASN A 412 8.29 6.20 6.64
CA ASN A 412 7.88 6.32 8.05
C ASN A 412 6.39 6.01 8.23
N CYS A 413 6.07 5.24 9.27
CA CYS A 413 4.70 4.95 9.67
C CYS A 413 4.58 4.97 11.20
N PHE A 414 3.89 5.97 11.75
CA PHE A 414 3.77 6.15 13.19
C PHE A 414 2.32 5.99 13.62
N GLY A 415 2.03 4.97 14.43
CA GLY A 415 0.70 4.76 15.01
C GLY A 415 0.48 5.72 16.16
N PHE A 416 -0.74 6.27 16.29
CA PHE A 416 -1.06 7.18 17.41
C PHE A 416 -0.93 6.54 18.79
N GLY A 417 -0.87 5.19 18.89
CA GLY A 417 -0.55 4.49 20.13
C GLY A 417 0.95 4.40 20.44
N GLY A 418 1.80 5.07 19.65
CA GLY A 418 3.25 5.13 19.81
C GLY A 418 4.03 3.99 19.17
N THR A 419 3.39 3.02 18.51
CA THR A 419 4.11 2.01 17.72
C THR A 419 4.63 2.64 16.43
N ASN A 420 5.94 2.63 16.26
CA ASN A 420 6.59 3.21 15.09
C ASN A 420 7.15 2.12 14.20
N ALA A 421 7.10 2.36 12.89
CA ALA A 421 7.74 1.54 11.89
C ALA A 421 8.53 2.43 10.91
N HIS A 422 9.71 1.95 10.55
CA HIS A 422 10.56 2.56 9.53
C HIS A 422 10.99 1.49 8.53
N ALA A 423 10.96 1.83 7.25
CA ALA A 423 11.40 0.95 6.18
C ALA A 423 12.44 1.61 5.29
N VAL A 424 13.39 0.83 4.79
CA VAL A 424 14.35 1.21 3.75
C VAL A 424 14.06 0.37 2.52
N ILE A 425 13.83 1.05 1.40
CA ILE A 425 13.46 0.44 0.12
C ILE A 425 14.57 0.70 -0.88
N SER A 426 15.00 -0.34 -1.59
CA SER A 426 15.96 -0.22 -2.69
C SER A 426 15.33 -0.74 -3.98
N ASP A 427 15.63 -0.10 -5.11
CA ASP A 427 15.35 -0.70 -6.41
C ASP A 427 16.16 -2.00 -6.57
N TYR A 428 15.67 -2.87 -7.46
CA TYR A 428 16.35 -4.11 -7.81
C TYR A 428 16.73 -4.08 -9.29
N GLN A 429 18.03 -4.05 -9.55
CA GLN A 429 18.59 -4.19 -10.89
C GLN A 429 19.04 -5.63 -11.05
N ALA A 430 18.29 -6.43 -11.80
CA ALA A 430 18.77 -7.74 -12.20
C ALA A 430 20.09 -7.57 -12.95
N GLU A 431 21.07 -8.45 -12.72
CA GLU A 431 22.26 -8.48 -13.58
C GLU A 431 21.78 -8.55 -15.02
N LYS A 432 22.14 -7.54 -15.83
CA LYS A 432 21.85 -7.56 -17.26
C LYS A 432 22.46 -8.84 -17.79
N LYS A 433 21.62 -9.84 -18.06
CA LYS A 433 22.03 -10.95 -18.91
C LYS A 433 22.60 -10.29 -20.15
N GLN A 434 23.89 -10.50 -20.40
CA GLN A 434 24.41 -10.24 -21.73
C GLN A 434 23.45 -10.97 -22.65
N ASN A 435 22.76 -10.22 -23.51
CA ASN A 435 22.05 -10.81 -24.63
C ASN A 435 23.15 -11.56 -25.39
N THR A 436 23.35 -12.84 -25.08
CA THR A 436 23.83 -13.80 -26.04
C THR A 436 22.67 -13.88 -27.01
N GLY A 437 22.58 -12.88 -27.89
CA GLY A 437 21.62 -12.85 -28.97
C GLY A 437 21.65 -14.22 -29.60
N CYS A 438 20.47 -14.75 -29.88
CA CYS A 438 20.39 -15.84 -30.82
C CYS A 438 21.21 -15.39 -32.05
N PRO A 439 22.21 -16.17 -32.51
CA PRO A 439 23.06 -15.76 -33.62
C PRO A 439 22.18 -15.26 -34.77
N ASP A 440 22.49 -14.08 -35.31
CA ASP A 440 21.83 -13.50 -36.47
C ASP A 440 21.76 -14.55 -37.59
N GLY A 441 20.64 -15.27 -37.67
CA GLY A 441 20.53 -16.45 -38.52
C GLY A 441 19.45 -17.46 -38.14
N LEU A 442 19.02 -17.55 -36.87
CA LEU A 442 17.96 -18.51 -36.49
C LEU A 442 16.54 -17.94 -36.55
N HIS A 443 16.39 -16.61 -36.66
CA HIS A 443 15.07 -15.95 -36.75
C HIS A 443 14.33 -16.25 -38.07
N LEU A 444 15.03 -16.74 -39.09
CA LEU A 444 14.44 -17.01 -40.41
C LEU A 444 13.78 -18.40 -40.57
N CYS A 445 13.86 -19.29 -39.58
CA CYS A 445 13.39 -20.69 -39.75
C CYS A 445 12.24 -21.13 -38.84
N LEU A 446 11.76 -20.28 -37.92
CA LEU A 446 10.57 -20.61 -37.13
C LEU A 446 9.61 -19.42 -37.18
N GLN A 447 8.55 -19.51 -37.99
CA GLN A 447 7.31 -18.79 -37.75
C GLN A 447 6.77 -19.29 -36.40
N LEU A 448 7.29 -18.77 -35.29
CA LEU A 448 6.78 -19.09 -33.96
C LEU A 448 5.42 -18.42 -33.83
N GLN A 449 4.37 -19.18 -34.12
CA GLN A 449 3.02 -18.82 -33.71
C GLN A 449 3.05 -18.59 -32.19
N THR A 450 2.81 -17.34 -31.80
CA THR A 450 2.77 -16.94 -30.41
C THR A 450 1.33 -17.00 -29.96
N TYR A 451 1.04 -17.85 -28.97
CA TYR A 451 -0.30 -18.05 -28.45
C TYR A 451 -0.49 -17.21 -27.19
N VAL A 452 -1.51 -16.36 -27.18
CA VAL A 452 -1.97 -15.68 -25.97
C VAL A 452 -3.20 -16.42 -25.46
N ILE A 453 -3.11 -16.95 -24.24
CA ILE A 453 -4.19 -17.69 -23.63
C ILE A 453 -5.01 -16.73 -22.77
N LEU A 454 -6.31 -16.65 -23.02
CA LEU A 454 -7.24 -15.96 -22.13
C LEU A 454 -8.19 -16.98 -21.54
N SER A 455 -8.48 -16.82 -20.25
CA SER A 455 -9.44 -17.65 -19.53
C SER A 455 -10.20 -16.81 -18.54
N ALA A 456 -11.47 -17.16 -18.31
CA ALA A 456 -12.31 -16.53 -17.31
C ALA A 456 -13.32 -17.54 -16.76
N LYS A 457 -14.08 -17.16 -15.73
CA LYS A 457 -15.11 -18.02 -15.13
C LYS A 457 -16.37 -18.14 -15.99
N ASP A 458 -16.65 -17.15 -16.83
CA ASP A 458 -17.76 -17.16 -17.77
C ASP A 458 -17.46 -16.32 -19.03
N MET A 459 -18.37 -16.38 -20.00
CA MET A 459 -18.24 -15.66 -21.28
C MET A 459 -18.27 -14.13 -21.15
N LYS A 460 -18.96 -13.57 -20.15
CA LYS A 460 -19.01 -12.12 -19.96
C LYS A 460 -17.66 -11.63 -19.43
N ALA A 461 -17.10 -12.33 -18.44
CA ALA A 461 -15.77 -12.07 -17.91
C ALA A 461 -14.71 -12.25 -19.00
N LEU A 462 -14.80 -13.30 -19.84
CA LEU A 462 -13.85 -13.53 -20.93
C LEU A 462 -13.83 -12.36 -21.94
N HIS A 463 -15.01 -11.88 -22.36
CA HIS A 463 -15.08 -10.70 -23.24
C HIS A 463 -14.49 -9.45 -22.59
N SER A 464 -14.69 -9.27 -21.28
CA SER A 464 -14.10 -8.16 -20.54
C SER A 464 -12.57 -8.27 -20.49
N THR A 465 -12.04 -9.45 -20.16
CA THR A 465 -10.59 -9.72 -20.15
C THR A 465 -9.97 -9.49 -21.53
N ALA A 466 -10.62 -9.98 -22.59
CA ALA A 466 -10.15 -9.76 -23.97
C ALA A 466 -10.15 -8.28 -24.34
N LYS A 467 -11.18 -7.52 -23.93
CA LYS A 467 -11.23 -6.07 -24.15
C LYS A 467 -10.12 -5.34 -23.41
N HIS A 468 -9.94 -5.62 -22.11
CA HIS A 468 -8.87 -5.03 -21.32
C HIS A 468 -7.49 -5.33 -21.90
N MET A 469 -7.26 -6.57 -22.35
CA MET A 469 -6.02 -6.96 -23.01
C MET A 469 -5.79 -6.16 -24.31
N MET A 470 -6.82 -6.01 -25.15
CA MET A 470 -6.73 -5.21 -26.37
C MET A 470 -6.42 -3.74 -26.08
N ASP A 471 -7.08 -3.15 -25.07
CA ASP A 471 -6.87 -1.76 -24.70
C ASP A 471 -5.44 -1.58 -24.13
N PHE A 472 -4.97 -2.51 -23.30
CA PHE A 472 -3.59 -2.54 -22.81
C PHE A 472 -2.55 -2.58 -23.93
N ILE A 473 -2.74 -3.45 -24.93
CA ILE A 473 -1.83 -3.58 -26.08
C ILE A 473 -1.82 -2.32 -26.95
N LYS A 474 -2.94 -1.59 -27.05
CA LYS A 474 -3.01 -0.33 -27.82
C LYS A 474 -2.28 0.81 -27.13
N GLU A 475 -2.30 0.83 -25.79
CA GLU A 475 -1.74 1.91 -24.99
C GLU A 475 -0.26 1.71 -24.64
N ASN A 476 0.28 0.50 -24.83
CA ASN A 476 1.63 0.14 -24.39
C ASN A 476 2.44 -0.54 -25.49
N VAL A 477 3.76 -0.36 -25.46
CA VAL A 477 4.68 -1.16 -26.28
C VAL A 477 4.90 -2.49 -25.57
N VAL A 478 4.36 -3.58 -26.13
CA VAL A 478 4.37 -4.91 -25.51
C VAL A 478 5.13 -5.91 -26.38
N SER A 479 6.02 -6.69 -25.77
CA SER A 479 6.63 -7.87 -26.40
C SER A 479 5.61 -9.01 -26.47
N LEU A 480 5.33 -9.53 -27.68
CA LEU A 480 4.43 -10.67 -27.86
C LEU A 480 4.89 -11.92 -27.09
N SER A 481 6.21 -12.13 -27.01
CA SER A 481 6.80 -13.21 -26.23
C SER A 481 6.51 -13.06 -24.74
N ASP A 482 6.64 -11.83 -24.22
CA ASP A 482 6.38 -11.56 -22.81
C ASP A 482 4.89 -11.74 -22.51
N LEU A 483 4.02 -11.19 -23.38
CA LEU A 483 2.58 -11.32 -23.29
C LEU A 483 2.13 -12.80 -23.24
N ALA A 484 2.66 -13.63 -24.14
CA ALA A 484 2.38 -15.06 -24.15
C ALA A 484 2.88 -15.74 -22.88
N SER A 485 4.11 -15.43 -22.44
CA SER A 485 4.71 -16.01 -21.24
C SER A 485 3.96 -15.63 -19.95
N THR A 486 3.42 -14.42 -19.87
CA THR A 486 2.57 -14.01 -18.74
C THR A 486 1.20 -14.67 -18.82
N SER A 487 0.64 -14.80 -20.03
CA SER A 487 -0.73 -15.31 -20.23
C SER A 487 -0.94 -16.74 -19.72
N VAL A 488 0.10 -17.58 -19.75
CA VAL A 488 0.02 -18.98 -19.29
C VAL A 488 -0.07 -19.12 -17.77
N HIS A 489 0.19 -18.05 -17.02
CA HIS A 489 0.11 -18.05 -15.55
C HIS A 489 -1.30 -17.69 -15.03
N PHE A 490 -2.20 -17.20 -15.88
CA PHE A 490 -3.59 -16.94 -15.50
C PHE A 490 -4.41 -18.23 -15.51
N THR A 491 -5.18 -18.44 -14.45
CA THR A 491 -6.05 -19.61 -14.27
C THR A 491 -7.51 -19.23 -14.47
N GLY A 492 -8.21 -19.97 -15.34
CA GLY A 492 -9.66 -19.91 -15.52
C GLY A 492 -10.20 -21.25 -15.97
N ILE A 493 -11.50 -21.48 -15.73
CA ILE A 493 -12.17 -22.78 -15.91
C ILE A 493 -12.28 -23.14 -17.40
N GLU A 494 -12.46 -22.14 -18.27
CA GLU A 494 -12.46 -22.30 -19.74
C GLU A 494 -11.29 -21.52 -20.35
N LYS A 495 -10.44 -22.22 -21.13
CA LYS A 495 -9.28 -21.65 -21.82
C LYS A 495 -9.61 -21.44 -23.29
N PHE A 496 -9.45 -20.22 -23.77
CA PHE A 496 -9.62 -19.87 -25.18
C PHE A 496 -8.27 -19.48 -25.78
N LEU A 497 -7.96 -20.06 -26.94
CA LEU A 497 -6.71 -19.85 -27.65
C LEU A 497 -6.92 -18.70 -28.65
N LEU A 498 -6.20 -17.59 -28.48
CA LEU A 498 -6.16 -16.52 -29.48
C LEU A 498 -4.88 -16.66 -30.31
N LEU A 499 -5.05 -16.92 -31.61
CA LEU A 499 -3.99 -16.84 -32.61
C LEU A 499 -3.82 -15.37 -33.01
N MET A 500 -2.67 -14.78 -32.71
CA MET A 500 -2.29 -13.48 -33.26
C MET A 500 -1.29 -13.71 -34.40
N ASN A 501 -1.63 -13.23 -35.60
CA ASN A 501 -0.78 -13.26 -36.80
C ASN A 501 -0.02 -11.96 -36.98
#